data_AF-A0A7Y2DKK4-F1
#
_entry.id   AF-A0A7Y2DKK4-F1
#
_cell.length_a   1.000
_cell.length_b   1.000
_cell.length_c   1.000
_cell.angle_alpha   90.00
_cell.angle_beta   90.00
_cell.angle_gamma   90.00
#
_symmetry.space_group_name_H-M   'P 1'
#
loop_
_entity.id
_entity.type
_entity.pdbx_description
1 polymer ?
#
loop_
_entity_poly.entity_id
_entity_poly.type
_entity_poly.pdbx_seq_one_letter_code
_entity_poly.pdbx_strand_id
1 'polypeptide(L)' 'MDLKFNKNEDHNKLMVSELKNRIAEIKLGGGKSRIEKQHAQGKMTARERIEYLLDKGKASIEIGALVGAG' A
#
# COMPACT_ATOMS: atom_id res chain seq x y z
N MET A 1 -30.15 14.69 -10.77
CA MET A 1 -28.69 14.44 -10.81
C MET A 1 -28.00 15.73 -10.39
N ASP A 2 -27.35 15.74 -9.23
CA ASP A 2 -26.69 16.95 -8.73
C ASP A 2 -25.29 17.05 -9.33
N LEU A 3 -25.13 17.98 -10.28
CA LEU A 3 -23.86 18.22 -10.99
C LEU A 3 -22.71 18.57 -10.05
N LYS A 4 -22.97 19.20 -8.90
CA LYS A 4 -21.92 19.52 -7.92
C LYS A 4 -21.48 18.26 -7.18
N PHE A 5 -22.43 17.41 -6.80
CA PHE A 5 -22.14 16.13 -6.15
C PHE A 5 -21.25 15.25 -7.04
N ASN A 6 -21.64 15.05 -8.32
CA ASN A 6 -20.90 14.19 -9.24
C ASN A 6 -19.45 14.69 -9.46
N LYS A 7 -19.26 16.02 -9.60
CA LYS A 7 -17.92 16.60 -9.73
C LYS A 7 -17.04 16.35 -8.51
N ASN A 8 -17.62 16.50 -7.31
CA ASN A 8 -16.89 16.26 -6.06
C ASN A 8 -16.57 14.76 -5.89
N GLU A 9 -17.52 13.90 -6.25
CA GLU A 9 -17.34 12.45 -6.20
C GLU A 9 -16.19 12.00 -7.11
N ASP A 10 -16.19 12.44 -8.37
CA ASP A 10 -15.15 12.10 -9.34
C ASP A 10 -13.77 12.62 -8.91
N HIS A 11 -13.70 13.86 -8.44
CA HIS A 11 -12.46 14.43 -7.93
C HIS A 11 -11.89 13.61 -6.77
N ASN A 12 -12.72 13.25 -5.79
CA ASN A 12 -12.31 12.45 -4.64
C ASN A 12 -11.89 11.04 -5.06
N LYS A 13 -12.59 10.43 -6.02
CA LYS A 13 -12.21 9.11 -6.56
C LYS A 13 -10.84 9.14 -7.23
N LEU A 14 -10.53 10.20 -7.97
CA LEU A 14 -9.21 10.39 -8.60
C LEU A 14 -8.11 10.52 -7.55
N MET A 15 -8.31 11.34 -6.50
CA MET A 15 -7.36 11.47 -5.40
C MET A 15 -7.12 10.16 -4.65
N VAL A 16 -8.18 9.38 -4.41
CA VAL A 16 -8.08 8.05 -3.78
C VAL A 16 -7.30 7.08 -4.67
N SER A 17 -7.52 7.14 -5.99
CA SER A 17 -6.77 6.32 -6.95
C SER A 17 -5.28 6.64 -6.93
N GLU A 18 -4.93 7.93 -6.97
CA GLU A 18 -3.56 8.39 -6.88
C GLU A 18 -2.88 7.95 -5.57
N LEU A 19 -3.57 8.11 -4.43
CA LEU A 19 -3.09 7.66 -3.13
C LEU A 19 -2.80 6.15 -3.14
N LYS A 20 -3.69 5.33 -3.69
CA LYS A 20 -3.51 3.87 -3.78
C LYS A 20 -2.29 3.50 -4.64
N ASN A 21 -2.06 4.20 -5.74
CA ASN A 21 -0.91 3.97 -6.61
C ASN A 21 0.41 4.27 -5.89
N ARG A 22 0.50 5.42 -5.20
CA ARG A 22 1.69 5.77 -4.41
C ARG A 22 1.97 4.75 -3.30
N ILE A 23 0.93 4.29 -2.61
CA ILE A 23 1.05 3.24 -1.59
C ILE A 23 1.53 1.92 -2.23
N ALA A 24 1.05 1.56 -3.43
CA ALA A 24 1.49 0.35 -4.12
C ALA A 24 2.98 0.39 -4.48
N GLU A 25 3.51 1.56 -4.86
CA GLU A 25 4.94 1.75 -5.11
C GLU A 25 5.75 1.63 -3.82
N ILE A 26 5.32 2.30 -2.74
CA ILE A 26 5.96 2.18 -1.42
C ILE A 26 5.89 0.75 -0.88
N LYS A 27 4.87 -0.01 -1.28
CA LYS A 27 4.75 -1.43 -0.94
C LYS A 27 5.91 -2.28 -1.47
N LEU A 28 6.55 -1.87 -2.56
CA LEU A 28 7.76 -2.49 -3.09
C LEU A 28 9.01 -2.24 -2.22
N GLY A 29 8.95 -1.29 -1.28
CA GLY A 29 10.03 -0.98 -0.35
C GLY A 29 11.34 -0.69 -1.08
N GLY A 30 12.34 -1.55 -0.89
CA GLY A 30 13.64 -1.43 -1.55
C GLY A 30 13.67 -1.79 -3.04
N GLY A 31 12.51 -2.02 -3.66
CA GLY A 31 12.36 -2.44 -5.05
C GLY A 31 12.44 -3.95 -5.26
N LYS A 32 11.97 -4.41 -6.43
CA LYS A 32 11.88 -5.84 -6.78
C LYS A 32 13.19 -6.60 -6.59
N SER A 33 14.32 -6.00 -6.98
CA SER A 33 15.65 -6.63 -6.84
C SER A 33 16.00 -6.96 -5.37
N ARG A 34 15.65 -6.08 -4.42
CA ARG A 34 15.91 -6.35 -2.99
C ARG A 34 14.96 -7.37 -2.41
N ILE A 35 13.71 -7.41 -2.88
CA ILE A 35 12.72 -8.43 -2.52
C ILE A 35 13.24 -9.81 -2.96
N GLU A 36 13.60 -9.96 -4.23
CA GLU A 36 14.14 -11.21 -4.80
C GLU A 36 15.39 -11.67 -4.04
N LYS A 37 16.29 -10.74 -3.68
CA LYS A 37 17.47 -11.07 -2.87
C LYS A 37 17.12 -11.59 -1.47
N GLN A 38 16.07 -11.06 -0.83
CA GLN A 38 15.61 -11.58 0.47
C GLN A 38 15.02 -12.99 0.33
N HIS A 39 14.18 -13.20 -0.68
CA HIS A 39 13.60 -14.51 -0.97
C HIS A 39 14.65 -15.55 -1.34
N ALA A 40 15.67 -15.18 -2.12
CA ALA A 40 16.79 -16.06 -2.45
C ALA A 40 17.62 -16.49 -1.21
N GLN A 41 17.58 -15.71 -0.12
CA GLN A 41 18.17 -16.09 1.17
C GLN A 41 17.22 -16.94 2.04
N GLY A 42 16.06 -17.35 1.53
CA GLY A 42 15.03 -18.04 2.30
C GLY A 42 14.33 -17.15 3.33
N LYS A 43 14.41 -15.81 3.20
CA LYS A 43 13.83 -14.86 4.16
C LYS A 43 12.58 -14.22 3.59
N MET A 44 11.58 -14.05 4.46
CA MET A 44 10.40 -13.23 4.18
C MET A 44 10.72 -11.74 4.27
N THR A 45 10.05 -10.95 3.44
CA THR A 45 10.04 -9.49 3.53
C THR A 45 9.35 -9.00 4.80
N ALA A 46 9.57 -7.74 5.19
CA ALA A 46 8.95 -7.17 6.39
C ALA A 46 7.42 -7.28 6.36
N ARG A 47 6.78 -7.01 5.20
CA ARG A 47 5.33 -7.10 5.05
C ARG A 47 4.83 -8.54 5.08
N GLU A 48 5.55 -9.46 4.47
CA GLU A 48 5.22 -10.90 4.54
C GLU A 48 5.30 -11.43 5.98
N ARG A 49 6.26 -10.96 6.78
CA ARG A 49 6.34 -11.33 8.21
C ARG A 49 5.15 -10.83 9.02
N ILE A 50 4.69 -9.62 8.74
CA ILE A 50 3.49 -9.05 9.38
C ILE A 50 2.27 -9.88 8.99
N GLU A 51 2.09 -10.17 7.69
CA GLU A 51 0.97 -11.00 7.20
C GLU A 51 0.97 -12.40 7.82
N TYR A 52 2.15 -13.01 8.00
CA TYR A 52 2.28 -14.30 8.67
C TYR A 52 1.92 -14.25 10.17
N LEU A 53 2.25 -13.15 10.84
CA LEU A 53 2.01 -12.96 12.28
C LEU A 53 0.54 -12.65 12.59
N LEU A 54 -0.16 -11.97 11.69
CA LEU A 54 -1.54 -11.56 11.89
C LEU A 54 -2.52 -12.73 11.69
N ASP A 55 -3.59 -12.70 12.47
CA ASP A 55 -4.71 -13.64 12.30
C ASP A 55 -5.38 -13.43 10.94
N LYS A 56 -5.45 -14.51 10.15
CA LYS A 56 -6.09 -14.50 8.83
C LYS A 56 -7.53 -13.98 8.92
N GLY A 57 -7.84 -12.98 8.08
CA GLY A 57 -9.18 -12.40 7.98
C GLY A 57 -9.54 -11.42 9.10
N LYS A 58 -8.62 -11.12 10.04
CA LYS A 58 -8.81 -10.03 11.00
C LYS A 58 -8.42 -8.69 10.38
N ALA A 59 -9.12 -7.64 10.80
CA ALA A 59 -8.80 -6.28 10.38
C ALA A 59 -7.46 -5.84 10.97
N SER A 60 -6.67 -5.15 10.16
CA SER A 60 -5.43 -4.49 10.57
C SER A 60 -5.40 -3.06 10.02
N ILE A 61 -4.68 -2.17 10.70
CA ILE A 61 -4.55 -0.76 10.33
C ILE A 61 -3.06 -0.46 10.19
N GLU A 62 -2.63 -0.04 9.00
CA GLU A 62 -1.26 0.40 8.72
C GLU A 62 -1.12 1.90 9.06
N ILE A 63 -0.11 2.26 9.85
CA ILE A 63 0.15 3.64 10.28
C ILE A 63 1.44 4.12 9.61
N GLY A 64 1.41 5.34 9.06
CA GLY A 64 2.61 5.97 8.51
C GLY A 64 3.06 5.42 7.14
N ALA A 65 2.14 4.92 6.32
CA ALA A 65 2.47 4.33 5.02
C ALA A 65 3.22 5.28 4.05
N LEU A 66 3.11 6.60 4.24
CA LEU A 66 3.77 7.64 3.43
C LEU A 66 4.95 8.32 4.14
N VAL A 67 5.41 7.79 5.28
CA VAL A 67 6.55 8.40 6.00
C VAL A 67 7.79 8.40 5.12
N GLY A 68 8.41 9.58 4.97
CA GLY A 68 9.59 9.76 4.12
C GLY A 68 9.31 9.73 2.63
N ALA A 69 8.04 9.73 2.21
CA ALA A 69 7.65 9.92 0.81
C ALA A 69 7.67 11.42 0.48
N GLY A 70 8.79 11.89 -0.05
CA GLY A 70 9.03 13.29 -0.42
C GLY A 70 10.35 13.45 -1.15
#